data_AF-X0UK54-F1
#
_entry.id   AF-X0UK54-F1
#
_cell.length_a   1.000
_cell.length_b   1.000
_cell.length_c   1.000
_cell.angle_alpha   90.00
_cell.angle_beta   90.00
_cell.angle_gamma   90.00
#
_symmetry.space_group_name_H-M   'P 1'
#
loop_
_entity.id
_entity.type
_entity.pdbx_description
1 polymer ?
#
loop_
_entity_poly.entity_id
_entity_poly.type
_entity_poly.pdbx_seq_one_letter_code
_entity_poly.pdbx_strand_id
1 'polypeptide(L)'
;MRRITRRVFLKAATGIGATLAVGKYTDLRKFNLSAPCDSAEAAPTVQQRLVTVVSDVDAHSQCKMRALVKGEKVVKIQGDPEDPESKGELTLRGKHMKEILYAPDRLKHPMKRVGAKGEGKWERISWDEALTTIANRLKGVKHKNGAEAIHFLHGHY
;
A
#
# COMPACT_ATOMS: atom_id res chain seq x y z
N MET A 1 -8.92 -28.26 8.57
CA MET A 1 -7.93 -27.36 9.25
C MET A 1 -8.21 -27.34 10.74
N ARG A 2 -7.30 -27.88 11.58
CA ARG A 2 -7.43 -27.78 13.05
C ARG A 2 -6.90 -26.42 13.52
N ARG A 3 -7.76 -25.61 14.16
CA ARG A 3 -7.41 -24.28 14.70
C ARG A 3 -6.47 -24.43 15.90
N ILE A 4 -5.23 -23.95 15.77
CA ILE A 4 -4.31 -23.85 16.90
C ILE A 4 -4.75 -22.68 17.79
N THR A 5 -5.09 -22.97 19.04
CA THR A 5 -5.52 -21.95 20.01
C THR A 5 -4.33 -21.44 20.83
N ARG A 6 -4.42 -20.20 21.33
CA ARG A 6 -3.36 -19.51 22.10
C ARG A 6 -2.83 -20.34 23.27
N ARG A 7 -3.68 -21.19 23.88
CA ARG A 7 -3.31 -22.11 24.97
C ARG A 7 -2.39 -23.26 24.52
N VAL A 8 -2.52 -23.73 23.28
CA VAL A 8 -1.66 -24.77 22.70
C VAL A 8 -0.27 -24.19 22.40
N PHE A 9 -0.21 -22.96 21.89
CA PHE A 9 1.04 -22.26 21.63
C PHE A 9 1.85 -21.99 22.91
N LEU A 10 1.20 -21.48 23.97
CA LEU A 10 1.86 -21.23 25.26
C LEU A 10 2.43 -22.50 25.90
N LYS A 11 1.72 -23.63 25.82
CA LYS A 11 2.20 -24.93 26.31
C LYS A 11 3.43 -25.42 25.54
N ALA A 12 3.48 -25.21 24.22
CA ALA A 12 4.63 -25.55 23.40
C ALA A 12 5.84 -24.66 23.72
N ALA A 13 5.62 -23.35 23.94
CA ALA A 13 6.68 -22.40 24.30
C ALA A 13 7.31 -22.70 25.67
N THR A 14 6.51 -23.10 26.67
CA THR A 14 7.03 -23.54 27.99
C THR A 14 7.82 -24.85 27.92
N GLY A 15 7.55 -25.70 26.93
CA GLY A 15 8.28 -26.95 26.72
C GLY A 15 9.72 -26.76 26.22
N ILE A 16 10.01 -25.67 25.51
CA ILE A 16 11.36 -25.39 24.96
C ILE A 16 12.30 -24.82 26.04
N GLY A 17 11.76 -24.07 27.03
CA GLY A 17 12.55 -23.48 28.11
C GLY A 17 12.93 -24.45 29.25
N ALA A 18 12.14 -25.49 29.48
CA ALA A 18 12.31 -26.38 30.65
C ALA A 18 13.10 -27.68 30.36
N THR A 19 13.45 -27.96 29.10
CA THR A 19 14.11 -29.23 28.72
C THR A 19 15.61 -29.29 28.98
N LEU A 20 16.25 -28.23 29.48
CA LEU A 20 17.67 -28.29 29.84
C LEU A 20 17.95 -28.98 31.20
N ALA A 21 16.93 -29.33 32.00
CA ALA A 21 17.14 -29.84 33.36
C ALA A 21 16.65 -31.28 33.65
N VAL A 22 16.03 -32.01 32.70
CA VAL A 22 15.45 -33.34 33.01
C VAL A 22 15.91 -34.40 31.99
N GLY A 23 17.21 -34.69 31.99
CA GLY A 23 17.85 -35.63 31.07
C GLY A 23 17.73 -37.13 31.41
N LYS A 24 16.75 -37.58 32.20
CA LYS A 24 16.67 -39.02 32.59
C LYS A 24 15.30 -39.71 32.56
N TYR A 25 14.18 -38.99 32.41
CA TYR A 25 12.85 -39.62 32.55
C TYR A 25 11.92 -39.49 31.33
N THR A 26 12.38 -38.91 30.22
CA THR A 26 11.59 -38.87 28.99
C THR A 26 12.40 -39.40 27.83
N ASP A 27 11.91 -40.48 27.22
CA ASP A 27 12.47 -41.02 26.00
C ASP A 27 12.16 -40.05 24.84
N LEU A 28 13.08 -39.12 24.60
CA LEU A 28 13.01 -38.11 23.54
C LEU A 28 12.90 -38.74 22.14
N ARG A 29 13.15 -40.05 21.98
CA ARG A 29 12.97 -40.79 20.72
C ARG A 29 11.50 -40.92 20.31
N LYS A 30 10.56 -40.74 21.25
CA LYS A 30 9.11 -40.73 20.93
C LYS A 30 8.62 -39.42 20.34
N PHE A 31 9.39 -38.33 20.48
CA PHE A 31 9.14 -37.09 19.76
C PHE A 31 9.91 -37.15 18.45
N ASN A 32 9.24 -37.68 17.42
CA ASN A 32 9.77 -37.70 16.07
C ASN A 32 9.81 -36.25 15.52
N LEU A 33 10.86 -35.51 15.87
CA LEU A 33 11.14 -34.15 15.36
C LEU A 33 11.43 -34.13 13.85
N SER A 34 11.57 -35.31 13.24
CA SER A 34 11.73 -35.50 11.80
C SER A 34 10.41 -35.83 11.09
N ALA A 35 9.25 -35.63 11.73
CA ALA A 35 8.03 -35.43 10.96
C ALA A 35 8.38 -34.34 9.94
N PRO A 36 8.38 -34.64 8.62
CA PRO A 36 8.70 -33.63 7.63
C PRO A 36 7.75 -32.50 7.94
N CYS A 37 8.29 -31.32 8.20
CA CYS A 37 7.54 -30.12 7.96
C CYS A 37 7.22 -30.26 6.47
N ASP A 38 6.03 -30.81 6.15
CA ASP A 38 5.51 -30.90 4.79
C ASP A 38 5.84 -29.55 4.22
N SER A 39 6.80 -29.57 3.29
CA SER A 39 7.54 -28.40 2.86
C SER A 39 6.45 -27.45 2.46
N ALA A 40 6.24 -26.39 3.28
CA ALA A 40 5.13 -25.48 3.06
C ALA A 40 5.26 -25.07 1.61
N GLU A 41 4.33 -25.58 0.79
CA GLU A 41 4.49 -25.69 -0.64
C GLU A 41 4.95 -24.32 -1.10
N ALA A 42 6.18 -24.26 -1.62
CA ALA A 42 6.90 -23.01 -1.79
C ALA A 42 5.97 -22.04 -2.49
N ALA A 43 5.46 -21.05 -1.74
CA ALA A 43 4.48 -20.12 -2.26
C ALA A 43 5.06 -19.59 -3.58
N PRO A 44 4.26 -19.54 -4.66
CA PRO A 44 4.78 -19.29 -6.00
C PRO A 44 5.74 -18.10 -5.93
N THR A 45 6.94 -18.24 -6.50
CA THR A 45 8.00 -17.25 -6.42
C THR A 45 7.53 -15.96 -7.09
N VAL A 46 6.81 -15.12 -6.35
CA VAL A 46 6.32 -13.84 -6.85
C VAL A 46 7.54 -12.96 -7.02
N GLN A 47 7.84 -12.60 -8.26
CA GLN A 47 8.94 -11.70 -8.61
C GLN A 47 8.83 -10.42 -7.77
N GLN A 48 9.90 -10.11 -7.04
CA GLN A 48 10.00 -8.91 -6.25
C GLN A 48 10.92 -7.94 -6.99
N ARG A 49 10.49 -6.68 -7.10
CA ARG A 49 11.32 -5.60 -7.63
C ARG A 49 11.31 -4.42 -6.69
N LEU A 50 12.46 -3.78 -6.56
CA LEU A 50 12.61 -2.54 -5.83
C LEU A 50 12.58 -1.41 -6.86
N VAL A 51 11.65 -0.46 -6.69
CA VAL A 51 11.48 0.67 -7.61
C VAL A 51 11.76 1.94 -6.83
N THR A 52 12.70 2.75 -7.31
CA THR A 52 12.93 4.09 -6.75
C THR A 52 11.87 5.04 -7.30
N VAL A 53 11.21 5.75 -6.39
CA VAL A 53 10.18 6.76 -6.67
C VAL A 53 10.50 8.03 -5.89
N VAL A 54 9.98 9.17 -6.34
CA VAL A 54 10.11 10.44 -5.62
C VAL A 54 8.78 10.75 -4.95
N SER A 55 8.80 11.09 -3.66
CA SER A 55 7.59 11.45 -2.91
C SER A 55 7.18 12.90 -3.17
N ASP A 56 5.95 13.19 -3.58
CA ASP A 56 5.42 14.55 -3.58
C ASP A 56 4.68 14.91 -2.27
N VAL A 57 4.18 13.91 -1.54
CA VAL A 57 3.44 14.06 -0.27
C VAL A 57 4.35 14.27 0.94
N ASP A 58 5.67 14.06 0.79
CA ASP A 58 6.65 14.22 1.87
C ASP A 58 7.11 15.68 1.98
N ALA A 59 6.24 16.56 2.51
CA ALA A 59 6.58 17.94 2.89
C ALA A 59 7.28 18.80 1.81
N HIS A 60 7.00 18.56 0.53
CA HIS A 60 7.67 19.18 -0.63
C HIS A 60 9.18 18.95 -0.74
N SER A 61 9.80 18.14 0.14
CA SER A 61 11.24 17.87 0.09
C SER A 61 11.62 16.89 -1.02
N GLN A 62 10.64 16.30 -1.70
CA GLN A 62 10.85 15.42 -2.85
C GLN A 62 11.84 14.27 -2.55
N CYS A 63 11.78 13.73 -1.33
CA CYS A 63 12.66 12.66 -0.88
C CYS A 63 12.51 11.42 -1.79
N LYS A 64 13.63 10.81 -2.15
CA LYS A 64 13.62 9.51 -2.82
C LYS A 64 13.15 8.42 -1.87
N MET A 65 12.25 7.57 -2.37
CA MET A 65 11.73 6.40 -1.69
C MET A 65 11.97 5.17 -2.54
N ARG A 66 12.05 4.01 -1.88
CA ARG A 66 12.12 2.69 -2.47
C ARG A 66 10.82 1.95 -2.20
N ALA A 67 10.07 1.69 -3.26
CA ALA A 67 8.86 0.89 -3.24
C ALA A 67 9.20 -0.57 -3.58
N LEU A 68 8.98 -1.47 -2.62
CA LEU A 68 9.05 -2.91 -2.86
C LEU A 68 7.73 -3.36 -3.48
N VAL A 69 7.81 -3.84 -4.72
CA VAL A 69 6.67 -4.34 -5.49
C VAL A 69 6.75 -5.86 -5.59
N LYS A 70 5.66 -6.55 -5.25
CA LYS A 70 5.50 -8.00 -5.45
C LYS A 70 4.32 -8.20 -6.40
N GLY A 71 4.57 -8.75 -7.59
CA GLY A 71 3.58 -8.79 -8.66
C GLY A 71 3.14 -7.37 -9.04
N GLU A 72 1.84 -7.08 -8.90
CA GLU A 72 1.27 -5.75 -9.22
C GLU A 72 1.04 -4.86 -7.99
N LYS A 73 1.48 -5.29 -6.80
CA LYS A 73 1.23 -4.55 -5.56
C LYS A 73 2.51 -4.07 -4.91
N VAL A 74 2.54 -2.79 -4.56
CA VAL A 74 3.46 -2.23 -3.56
C VAL A 74 3.16 -2.86 -2.20
N VAL A 75 4.15 -3.48 -1.57
CA VAL A 75 3.99 -4.14 -0.25
C VAL A 75 4.71 -3.39 0.87
N LYS A 76 5.74 -2.63 0.54
CA LYS A 76 6.56 -1.86 1.48
C LYS A 76 7.11 -0.61 0.82
N ILE A 77 7.23 0.45 1.61
CA ILE A 77 7.85 1.72 1.23
C ILE A 77 8.90 2.05 2.29
N GLN A 78 10.07 2.50 1.84
CA GLN A 78 11.20 2.92 2.68
C GLN A 78 11.89 4.12 2.03
N GLY A 79 12.61 4.95 2.77
CA GLY A 79 13.44 5.99 2.15
C GLY A 79 14.61 5.37 1.39
N ASP A 80 15.12 6.09 0.39
CA ASP A 80 16.34 5.69 -0.29
C ASP A 80 17.57 6.18 0.49
N PRO A 81 18.45 5.30 1.00
CA PRO A 81 19.67 5.72 1.69
C PRO A 81 20.62 6.56 0.82
N GLU A 82 20.53 6.41 -0.51
CA GLU A 82 21.33 7.16 -1.49
C GLU A 82 20.75 8.55 -1.78
N ASP A 83 19.66 8.92 -1.11
CA ASP A 83 19.12 10.27 -1.20
C ASP A 83 20.05 11.25 -0.45
N PRO A 84 20.59 12.28 -1.12
CA PRO A 84 21.57 13.17 -0.50
C PRO A 84 21.00 13.98 0.67
N GLU A 85 19.69 14.28 0.61
CA GLU A 85 18.99 15.08 1.61
C GLU A 85 18.47 14.22 2.75
N SER A 86 17.58 13.27 2.44
CA SER A 86 16.87 12.48 3.45
C SER A 86 17.67 11.30 3.99
N LYS A 87 18.69 10.81 3.26
CA LYS A 87 19.56 9.69 3.65
C LYS A 87 18.78 8.46 4.14
N GLY A 88 17.64 8.20 3.52
CA GLY A 88 16.76 7.07 3.84
C GLY A 88 15.67 7.35 4.87
N GLU A 89 15.63 8.56 5.45
CA GLU A 89 14.52 8.99 6.28
C GLU A 89 13.32 9.47 5.46
N LEU A 90 12.15 9.36 6.06
CA LEU A 90 10.89 9.84 5.49
C LEU A 90 10.06 10.40 6.64
N THR A 91 9.21 11.39 6.37
CA THR A 91 8.24 11.83 7.39
C THR A 91 7.24 10.70 7.68
N LEU A 92 6.43 10.88 8.73
CA LEU A 92 5.34 9.96 9.04
C LEU A 92 4.39 9.78 7.85
N ARG A 93 4.12 10.84 7.07
CA ARG A 93 3.28 10.73 5.87
C ARG A 93 3.94 9.88 4.79
N GLY A 94 5.23 10.10 4.51
CA GLY A 94 6.00 9.30 3.57
C GLY A 94 6.03 7.82 3.97
N LYS A 95 6.24 7.52 5.26
CA LYS A 95 6.23 6.14 5.79
C LYS A 95 4.88 5.44 5.60
N HIS A 96 3.77 6.19 5.56
CA HIS A 96 2.40 5.67 5.36
C HIS A 96 1.84 5.87 3.95
N MET A 97 2.70 6.08 2.94
CA MET A 97 2.26 6.26 1.56
C MET A 97 1.50 5.04 0.99
N LYS A 98 1.79 3.84 1.50
CA LYS A 98 1.12 2.61 1.06
C LYS A 98 -0.36 2.62 1.44
N GLU A 99 -0.67 3.16 2.60
CA GLU A 99 -2.02 3.31 3.15
C GLU A 99 -2.83 4.29 2.30
N ILE A 100 -2.22 5.38 1.83
CA ILE A 100 -2.84 6.32 0.88
C ILE A 100 -3.11 5.64 -0.46
N LEU A 101 -2.14 4.89 -1.00
CA LEU A 101 -2.26 4.21 -2.30
C LEU A 101 -3.44 3.21 -2.34
N TYR A 102 -3.70 2.55 -1.22
CA TYR A 102 -4.75 1.53 -1.08
C TYR A 102 -5.92 1.97 -0.19
N ALA A 103 -6.08 3.28 0.04
CA ALA A 103 -7.18 3.79 0.83
C ALA A 103 -8.52 3.32 0.24
N PRO A 104 -9.48 2.86 1.06
CA PRO A 104 -10.73 2.27 0.59
C PRO A 104 -11.59 3.28 -0.20
N ASP A 105 -11.47 4.56 0.14
CA ASP A 105 -12.14 5.72 -0.43
C ASP A 105 -11.37 6.39 -1.59
N ARG A 106 -10.23 5.82 -2.00
CA ARG A 106 -9.45 6.34 -3.13
C ARG A 106 -10.29 6.38 -4.40
N LEU A 107 -10.31 7.53 -5.08
CA LEU A 107 -10.94 7.69 -6.39
C LEU A 107 -10.19 6.87 -7.45
N LYS A 108 -10.87 5.91 -8.07
CA LYS A 108 -10.31 4.99 -9.07
C LYS A 108 -10.76 5.28 -10.50
N HIS A 109 -11.82 6.07 -10.65
CA HIS A 109 -12.47 6.34 -11.93
C HIS A 109 -12.89 7.80 -12.02
N PRO A 110 -12.99 8.36 -13.24
CA PRO A 110 -13.64 9.65 -13.46
C PRO A 110 -15.10 9.62 -12.99
N MET A 111 -15.53 10.70 -12.34
CA MET A 111 -16.87 10.85 -11.79
C MET A 111 -17.49 12.16 -12.28
N LYS A 112 -18.79 12.15 -12.57
CA LYS A 112 -19.56 13.31 -13.03
C LYS A 112 -20.69 13.60 -12.07
N ARG A 113 -20.86 14.87 -11.73
CA ARG A 113 -21.93 15.31 -10.82
C ARG A 113 -23.26 15.30 -11.56
N VAL A 114 -24.25 14.62 -11.00
CA VAL A 114 -25.61 14.50 -11.57
C VAL A 114 -26.68 15.25 -10.77
N GLY A 115 -26.35 15.70 -9.55
CA GLY A 115 -27.25 16.49 -8.70
C GLY A 115 -26.80 17.93 -8.49
N ALA A 116 -27.50 18.63 -7.60
CA ALA A 116 -27.11 19.97 -7.18
C ALA A 116 -25.74 19.95 -6.47
N LYS A 117 -25.01 21.07 -6.54
CA LYS A 117 -23.71 21.20 -5.87
C LYS A 117 -23.90 21.04 -4.36
N GLY A 118 -23.14 20.13 -3.74
CA GLY A 118 -23.24 19.84 -2.30
C GLY A 118 -24.01 18.56 -1.96
N GLU A 119 -24.81 18.01 -2.88
CA GLU A 119 -25.60 16.79 -2.59
C GLU A 119 -24.79 15.49 -2.60
N GLY A 120 -23.55 15.51 -3.08
CA GLY A 120 -22.72 14.30 -3.17
C GLY A 120 -23.20 13.27 -4.20
N LYS A 121 -24.08 13.65 -5.14
CA LYS A 121 -24.58 12.75 -6.19
C LYS A 121 -23.62 12.71 -7.39
N TRP A 122 -22.98 11.56 -7.58
CA TRP A 122 -21.99 11.33 -8.63
C TRP A 122 -22.28 10.04 -9.40
N GLU A 123 -22.06 10.09 -10.70
CA GLU A 123 -22.07 8.91 -11.59
C GLU A 123 -20.65 8.63 -12.10
N ARG A 124 -20.30 7.36 -12.27
CA ARG A 124 -19.04 6.96 -12.90
C ARG A 124 -19.15 7.15 -14.41
N ILE A 125 -18.13 7.73 -15.02
CA ILE A 125 -18.02 7.91 -16.47
C ILE A 125 -16.69 7.38 -17.02
N SER A 126 -16.56 7.30 -18.34
CA SER A 126 -15.30 6.95 -19.01
C SER A 126 -14.34 8.15 -19.03
N TRP A 127 -13.05 7.88 -19.28
CA TRP A 127 -12.05 8.93 -19.49
C TRP A 127 -12.36 9.78 -20.72
N ASP A 128 -12.80 9.16 -21.81
CA ASP A 128 -13.17 9.88 -23.04
C ASP A 128 -14.36 10.82 -22.82
N GLU A 129 -15.40 10.39 -22.10
CA GLU A 129 -16.53 11.25 -21.76
C GLU A 129 -16.08 12.40 -20.85
N ALA A 130 -15.24 12.12 -19.84
CA ALA A 130 -14.79 13.12 -18.88
C ALA A 130 -14.01 14.25 -19.58
N LEU A 131 -13.01 13.87 -20.39
CA LEU A 131 -12.18 14.81 -21.12
C LEU A 131 -12.98 15.59 -22.17
N THR A 132 -13.86 14.90 -22.91
CA THR A 132 -14.73 15.55 -23.91
C THR A 132 -15.68 16.55 -23.24
N THR A 133 -16.29 16.19 -22.12
CA THR A 133 -17.21 17.06 -21.37
C THR A 133 -16.51 18.31 -20.86
N ILE A 134 -15.31 18.16 -20.28
CA ILE A 134 -14.50 19.28 -19.78
C ILE A 134 -14.08 20.18 -20.95
N ALA A 135 -13.53 19.60 -22.02
CA ALA A 135 -13.08 20.36 -23.19
C ALA A 135 -14.22 21.16 -23.84
N ASN A 136 -15.39 20.56 -24.01
CA ASN A 136 -16.56 21.25 -24.57
C ASN A 136 -17.03 22.40 -23.68
N ARG A 137 -17.03 22.23 -22.35
CA ARG A 137 -17.37 23.32 -21.42
C ARG A 137 -16.34 24.45 -21.47
N LEU A 138 -15.06 24.14 -21.43
CA LEU A 138 -14.00 25.14 -21.50
C LEU A 138 -14.04 25.92 -22.83
N LYS A 139 -14.25 25.23 -23.96
CA LYS A 139 -14.47 25.87 -25.27
C LYS A 139 -15.69 26.78 -25.24
N GLY A 140 -16.80 26.31 -24.68
CA GLY A 140 -18.03 27.10 -24.56
C GLY A 140 -17.84 28.38 -23.75
N VAL A 141 -17.14 28.31 -22.61
CA VAL A 141 -16.78 29.49 -21.81
C VAL A 141 -15.87 30.43 -22.60
N LYS A 142 -14.80 29.89 -23.21
CA LYS A 142 -13.88 30.68 -24.03
C LYS A 142 -14.59 31.45 -25.14
N HIS A 143 -15.50 30.80 -25.87
CA HIS A 143 -16.23 31.43 -26.97
C HIS A 143 -17.19 32.53 -26.51
N LYS A 144 -17.78 32.40 -25.31
CA LYS A 144 -18.78 33.35 -24.79
C LYS A 144 -18.17 34.49 -23.98
N ASN A 145 -17.08 34.23 -23.26
CA ASN A 145 -16.57 35.10 -22.21
C ASN A 145 -15.07 35.42 -22.33
N GLY A 146 -14.39 34.90 -23.36
CA GLY A 146 -12.93 35.01 -23.47
C GLY A 146 -12.20 33.90 -22.70
N ALA A 147 -10.91 33.72 -23.02
CA ALA A 147 -10.08 32.67 -22.41
C ALA A 147 -9.71 33.01 -20.95
N GLU A 148 -9.61 34.31 -20.65
CA GLU A 148 -9.34 34.90 -19.35
C GLU A 148 -10.42 34.60 -18.30
N ALA A 149 -11.62 34.19 -18.74
CA ALA A 149 -12.70 33.74 -17.84
C ALA A 149 -12.43 32.36 -17.20
N ILE A 150 -11.33 31.68 -17.58
CA ILE A 150 -10.95 30.37 -17.06
C ILE A 150 -9.77 30.52 -16.10
N HIS A 151 -9.97 30.14 -14.84
CA HIS A 151 -8.92 30.10 -13.82
C HIS A 151 -8.45 28.67 -13.57
N PHE A 152 -7.13 28.48 -13.55
CA PHE A 152 -6.49 27.22 -13.17
C PHE A 152 -5.96 27.33 -11.75
N LEU A 153 -6.59 26.61 -10.82
CA LEU A 153 -6.10 26.48 -9.45
C LEU A 153 -5.34 25.16 -9.33
N HIS A 154 -4.08 25.25 -8.94
CA HIS A 154 -3.23 24.11 -8.66
C HIS A 154 -2.56 24.29 -7.30
N GLY A 155 -2.52 23.21 -6.54
CA GLY A 155 -1.81 23.14 -5.26
C GLY A 155 -1.44 21.70 -4.97
N HIS A 156 -0.31 21.53 -4.30
CA HIS A 156 0.07 20.29 -3.63
C HIS A 156 -0.09 20.52 -2.12
N TYR A 157 -0.56 19.50 -1.39
CA TYR A 157 -0.70 19.52 0.07
C TYR A 157 0.56 19.00 0.78
#